data_AF-A0AAW9KHS1-F1
#
_entry.id   AF-A0AAW9KHS1-F1
#
_cell.length_a   1.000
_cell.length_b   1.000
_cell.length_c   1.000
_cell.angle_alpha   90.00
_cell.angle_beta   90.00
_cell.angle_gamma   90.00
#
_symmetry.space_group_name_H-M   'P 1'
#
loop_
_entity.id
_entity.type
_entity.pdbx_description
1 polymer ?
#
loop_
_entity_poly.entity_id
_entity_poly.type
_entity_poly.pdbx_seq_one_letter_code
_entity_poly.pdbx_strand_id
1 'polypeptide(L)'
;MSNKYFEVISEMLINLEQSQSENIVKAGEVVASCIMNGGILQAFGSGHSYAAAIEVCGRAGGLIPSKCIIDPAGGIYEMIE
;
A
#
# COMPACT_ATOMS: atom_id res chain seq x y z
N MET A 1 -13.15 15.75 27.36
CA MET A 1 -11.79 15.71 26.79
C MET A 1 -11.81 14.76 25.62
N SER A 2 -11.33 15.19 24.46
CA SER A 2 -11.15 14.28 23.32
C SER A 2 -9.84 13.50 23.53
N ASN A 3 -9.80 12.26 23.01
CA ASN A 3 -8.68 11.36 23.19
C ASN A 3 -7.58 11.73 22.19
N LYS A 4 -6.41 12.13 22.70
CA LYS A 4 -5.25 12.56 21.90
C LYS A 4 -4.86 11.57 20.79
N TYR A 5 -5.07 10.27 20.99
CA TYR A 5 -4.80 9.25 19.95
C TYR A 5 -5.67 9.47 18.70
N PHE A 6 -6.97 9.71 18.89
CA PHE A 6 -7.90 9.94 17.79
C PHE A 6 -7.69 11.30 17.13
N GLU A 7 -7.29 12.32 17.91
CA GLU A 7 -6.97 13.65 17.37
C GLU A 7 -5.80 13.59 16.40
N VAL A 8 -4.71 12.93 16.79
CA VAL A 8 -3.52 12.80 15.94
C VAL A 8 -3.82 12.02 14.67
N ILE A 9 -4.58 10.92 14.76
CA ILE A 9 -4.98 10.15 13.57
C ILE A 9 -5.81 11.00 12.62
N SER A 10 -6.77 11.77 13.16
CA SER A 10 -7.64 12.62 12.34
C SER A 10 -6.83 13.70 11.61
N GLU A 11 -5.87 14.33 12.28
CA GLU A 11 -4.96 15.29 11.68
C GLU A 11 -4.12 14.66 10.56
N MET A 12 -3.57 13.46 10.80
CA MET A 12 -2.81 12.73 9.78
C MET A 12 -3.65 12.39 8.54
N LEU A 13 -4.92 11.99 8.73
CA LEU A 13 -5.82 11.69 7.62
C LEU A 13 -6.14 12.95 6.78
N ILE A 14 -6.38 14.09 7.42
CA ILE A 14 -6.62 15.36 6.72
C ILE A 14 -5.39 15.77 5.88
N ASN A 15 -4.21 15.69 6.47
CA ASN A 15 -2.96 16.01 5.76
C ASN A 15 -2.73 15.07 4.57
N LEU A 16 -3.07 13.78 4.71
CA LEU A 16 -2.95 12.80 3.63
C LEU A 16 -3.94 13.11 2.51
N GLU A 17 -5.21 13.40 2.82
CA GLU A 17 -6.23 13.78 1.84
C GLU A 17 -5.81 15.02 1.04
N GLN A 18 -5.31 16.05 1.72
CA GLN A 18 -4.89 17.30 1.08
C GLN A 18 -3.63 17.14 0.22
N SER A 19 -2.71 16.26 0.59
CA SER A 19 -1.38 16.17 -0.06
C SER A 19 -1.22 15.01 -1.04
N GLN A 20 -1.96 13.91 -0.89
CA GLN A 20 -1.72 12.67 -1.65
C GLN A 20 -2.83 12.31 -2.64
N SER A 21 -3.97 13.00 -2.65
CA SER A 21 -5.09 12.68 -3.55
C SER A 21 -4.68 12.56 -5.02
N GLU A 22 -3.93 13.54 -5.54
CA GLU A 22 -3.45 13.48 -6.92
C GLU A 22 -2.44 12.35 -7.17
N ASN A 23 -1.57 12.05 -6.19
CA ASN A 23 -0.57 11.01 -6.32
C ASN A 23 -1.19 9.62 -6.32
N ILE A 24 -2.27 9.41 -5.54
CA ILE A 24 -3.04 8.17 -5.54
C ILE A 24 -3.69 7.95 -6.91
N VAL A 25 -4.27 8.99 -7.51
CA VAL A 25 -4.85 8.92 -8.86
C VAL A 25 -3.77 8.57 -9.89
N LYS A 26 -2.63 9.28 -9.88
CA LYS A 26 -1.50 9.01 -10.79
C LYS A 26 -0.98 7.57 -10.64
N ALA A 27 -0.86 7.06 -9.42
CA ALA A 27 -0.49 5.67 -9.18
C ALA A 27 -1.52 4.69 -9.78
N GLY A 28 -2.81 4.98 -9.62
CA GLY A 28 -3.90 4.22 -10.24
C GLY A 28 -3.80 4.19 -11.77
N GLU A 29 -3.49 5.31 -12.41
CA GLU A 29 -3.31 5.41 -13.87
C GLU A 29 -2.14 4.57 -14.37
N VAL A 30 -1.02 4.55 -13.63
CA VAL A 30 0.14 3.71 -13.95
C VAL A 30 -0.23 2.23 -13.88
N VAL A 31 -0.93 1.82 -12.82
CA VAL A 31 -1.39 0.43 -12.66
C VAL A 31 -2.39 0.06 -13.75
N ALA A 32 -3.39 0.91 -14.02
CA ALA A 32 -4.39 0.68 -15.06
C ALA A 32 -3.73 0.51 -16.44
N SER A 33 -2.80 1.40 -16.79
CA SER A 33 -2.05 1.33 -18.06
C SER A 33 -1.24 0.02 -18.17
N CYS A 34 -0.61 -0.43 -17.09
CA CYS A 34 0.10 -1.71 -17.05
C CYS A 34 -0.84 -2.88 -17.36
N ILE A 35 -2.00 -2.94 -16.69
CA ILE A 35 -2.98 -4.01 -16.90
C ILE A 35 -3.56 -3.98 -18.32
N MET A 36 -3.89 -2.81 -18.84
CA MET A 36 -4.43 -2.65 -20.21
C MET A 36 -3.44 -3.11 -21.29
N ASN A 37 -2.13 -3.00 -21.01
CA ASN A 37 -1.06 -3.48 -21.89
C ASN A 37 -0.71 -4.96 -21.67
N GLY A 38 -1.52 -5.71 -20.92
CA GLY A 38 -1.30 -7.14 -20.65
C GLY A 38 -0.29 -7.44 -19.54
N GLY A 39 0.10 -6.43 -18.76
CA GLY A 39 0.97 -6.57 -17.60
C GLY A 39 0.24 -7.03 -16.33
N ILE A 40 1.00 -7.14 -15.23
CA ILE A 40 0.48 -7.47 -13.89
C ILE A 40 1.01 -6.48 -12.86
N LEU A 41 0.26 -6.25 -11.78
CA LEU A 41 0.75 -5.53 -10.61
C LEU A 41 1.61 -6.47 -9.76
N GLN A 42 2.86 -6.10 -9.51
CA GLN A 42 3.72 -6.77 -8.52
C GLN A 42 3.93 -5.86 -7.34
N ALA A 43 3.54 -6.31 -6.14
CA ALA A 43 3.71 -5.57 -4.91
C ALA A 43 4.73 -6.27 -4.00
N PHE A 44 5.60 -5.48 -3.38
CA PHE A 44 6.59 -5.94 -2.42
C PHE A 44 6.61 -4.99 -1.24
N GLY A 45 6.76 -5.54 -0.04
CA GLY A 45 7.01 -4.80 1.18
C GLY A 45 7.72 -5.72 2.15
N SER A 46 8.80 -5.25 2.74
CA SER A 46 9.53 -5.96 3.79
C SER A 46 9.05 -5.50 5.16
N GLY A 47 9.22 -6.35 6.18
CA GLY A 47 8.71 -6.11 7.54
C GLY A 47 7.21 -5.78 7.55
N HIS A 48 6.84 -4.74 8.32
CA HIS A 48 5.43 -4.29 8.40
C HIS A 48 4.89 -3.74 7.09
N SER A 49 5.75 -3.28 6.17
CA SER A 49 5.32 -2.80 4.85
C SER A 49 4.74 -3.93 3.99
N TYR A 50 4.98 -5.19 4.35
CA TYR A 50 4.30 -6.34 3.76
C TYR A 50 2.77 -6.21 3.82
N ALA A 51 2.23 -5.58 4.86
CA ALA A 51 0.79 -5.33 5.00
C ALA A 51 0.22 -4.52 3.81
N ALA A 52 0.95 -3.52 3.33
CA ALA A 52 0.53 -2.75 2.17
C ALA A 52 0.58 -3.57 0.87
N ALA A 53 1.56 -4.47 0.73
CA ALA A 53 1.70 -5.32 -0.44
C ALA A 53 0.55 -6.34 -0.55
N ILE A 54 0.14 -6.94 0.57
CA ILE A 54 -0.99 -7.89 0.58
C ILE A 54 -2.35 -7.19 0.45
N GLU A 55 -2.50 -5.94 0.88
CA GLU A 55 -3.76 -5.21 0.73
C GLU A 55 -4.14 -5.02 -0.75
N VAL A 56 -3.14 -4.87 -1.62
CA VAL A 56 -3.37 -4.69 -3.07
C VAL A 56 -3.29 -6.01 -3.86
N CYS A 57 -3.10 -7.15 -3.20
CA CYS A 57 -2.91 -8.45 -3.83
C CYS A 57 -3.75 -9.56 -3.16
N GLY A 58 -4.70 -10.14 -3.90
CA GLY A 58 -5.38 -11.38 -3.45
C GLY A 58 -6.48 -11.21 -2.39
N ARG A 59 -7.03 -10.01 -2.20
CA ARG A 59 -8.23 -9.80 -1.36
C ARG A 59 -9.54 -9.98 -2.14
N ALA A 60 -10.63 -10.31 -1.44
CA ALA A 60 -11.96 -10.34 -2.04
C ALA A 60 -12.33 -8.98 -2.65
N GLY A 61 -12.74 -8.97 -3.92
CA GLY A 61 -12.99 -7.73 -4.68
C GLY A 61 -11.73 -7.03 -5.21
N GLY A 62 -10.55 -7.62 -5.05
CA GLY A 62 -9.29 -7.13 -5.60
C GLY A 62 -9.09 -7.48 -7.08
N LEU A 63 -8.12 -6.83 -7.71
CA LEU A 63 -7.70 -7.12 -9.07
C LEU A 63 -6.99 -8.49 -9.15
N ILE A 64 -7.48 -9.38 -10.00
CA ILE A 64 -6.87 -10.69 -10.26
C ILE A 64 -5.44 -10.60 -10.83
N PRO A 65 -5.09 -9.70 -11.77
CA PRO A 65 -3.73 -9.60 -12.31
C PRO A 65 -2.78 -8.86 -11.34
N SER A 66 -2.68 -9.37 -10.12
CA SER A 66 -1.83 -8.86 -9.05
C SER A 66 -1.07 -10.01 -8.38
N LYS A 67 0.16 -9.75 -7.94
CA LYS A 67 1.02 -10.73 -7.26
C LYS A 67 1.82 -10.06 -6.17
N CYS A 68 1.70 -10.58 -4.95
CA CYS A 68 2.61 -10.24 -3.86
C CYS A 68 3.94 -10.98 -4.06
N ILE A 69 5.04 -10.26 -3.89
CA ILE A 69 6.38 -10.81 -3.77
C ILE A 69 6.64 -10.97 -2.28
N ILE A 70 6.98 -12.19 -1.87
CA ILE A 70 7.26 -12.53 -0.48
C ILE A 70 8.76 -12.30 -0.25
N ASP A 71 9.09 -11.52 0.78
CA ASP A 71 10.44 -11.52 1.34
C ASP A 71 10.65 -12.82 2.12
N PRO A 72 11.57 -13.72 1.71
CA PRO A 72 11.85 -14.95 2.44
C PRO A 72 12.39 -14.70 3.86
N ALA A 73 13.00 -13.54 4.08
CA ALA A 73 13.55 -13.15 5.37
C ALA A 73 12.46 -12.64 6.33
N GLY A 74 11.26 -12.33 5.83
CA GLY A 74 10.17 -11.79 6.66
C GLY A 74 10.53 -10.47 7.35
N GLY A 75 11.42 -9.67 6.76
CA GLY A 75 11.87 -8.40 7.33
C GLY A 75 12.93 -8.50 8.42
N ILE A 76 13.49 -9.68 8.72
CA ILE A 76 14.51 -9.80 9.79
C ILE A 76 15.75 -8.92 9.56
N TYR A 77 16.07 -8.60 8.31
CA TYR A 77 17.21 -7.75 7.97
C TYR A 77 16.96 -6.25 8.18
N GLU A 78 15.71 -5.84 8.46
CA GLU A 78 15.39 -4.47 8.87
C GLU A 78 15.62 -4.23 10.36
N MET A 79 15.66 -5.31 11.15
CA MET A 79 15.89 -5.22 12.59
C MET A 79 17.38 -5.04 12.86
N ILE A 80 17.71 -4.07 13.73
CA ILE A 80 19.08 -3.77 14.13
C ILE A 80 19.52 -4.64 15.33
N GLU A 81 18.59 -5.38 15.94
CA GLU A 81 18.79 -6.23 17.14
C GLU A 81 18.34 -7.67 16.91
#